data_AF-A0A319E3G0-F1
#
_entry.id   AF-A0A319E3G0-F1
#
_cell.length_a   1.000
_cell.length_b   1.000
_cell.length_c   1.000
_cell.angle_alpha   90.00
_cell.angle_beta   90.00
_cell.angle_gamma   90.00
#
_symmetry.space_group_name_H-M   'P 1'
#
loop_
_entity.id
_entity.type
_entity.pdbx_description
1 polymer ?
#
loop_
_entity_poly.entity_id
_entity_poly.type
_entity_poly.pdbx_seq_one_letter_code
_entity_poly.pdbx_strand_id
1 'polypeptide(L)'
;MGSGDSPFVHSDLVDREEVARVCATSLPVRVSKHRNVAERALADFHQQWEAEVGFIFQGGRSPLGPITAFFPPEAKPDRVEIFTRLIEYFFAHDGVFASLRVY
;
A
#
# COMPACT_ATOMS: atom_id res chain seq x y z
N MET A 1 -8.32 12.28 -31.20
CA MET A 1 -7.65 12.86 -30.02
C MET A 1 -6.44 11.99 -29.74
N GLY A 2 -5.25 12.58 -29.77
CA GLY A 2 -3.98 11.86 -29.93
C GLY A 2 -3.73 10.81 -28.84
N SER A 3 -3.30 9.62 -29.28
CA SER A 3 -2.71 8.56 -28.46
C SER A 3 -1.31 8.99 -27.98
N GLY A 4 -1.26 10.04 -27.15
CA GLY A 4 -0.07 10.40 -26.42
C GLY A 4 0.11 9.42 -25.25
N ASP A 5 1.31 8.87 -25.10
CA ASP A 5 1.67 7.99 -23.98
C ASP A 5 1.16 8.57 -22.66
N SER A 6 0.43 7.77 -21.89
CA SER A 6 -0.04 8.19 -20.57
C SER A 6 1.18 8.54 -19.72
N PRO A 7 1.21 9.70 -19.02
CA PRO A 7 2.33 10.04 -18.14
C PRO A 7 2.43 9.08 -16.94
N PHE A 8 1.43 8.21 -16.76
CA PHE A 8 1.33 7.20 -15.71
C PHE A 8 1.71 5.83 -16.27
N VAL A 9 2.99 5.46 -16.14
CA VAL A 9 3.54 4.24 -16.73
C VAL A 9 3.48 3.06 -15.76
N HIS A 10 3.47 3.33 -14.45
CA HIS A 10 3.55 2.30 -13.40
C HIS A 10 2.21 1.97 -12.75
N SER A 11 1.11 2.61 -13.15
CA SER A 11 -0.22 2.36 -12.61
C SER A 11 -1.33 2.35 -13.65
N ASP A 12 -2.40 1.63 -13.32
CA ASP A 12 -3.64 1.60 -14.08
C ASP A 12 -4.68 2.48 -13.42
N LEU A 13 -5.51 3.13 -14.24
CA LEU A 13 -6.64 3.91 -13.75
C LEU A 13 -7.74 2.96 -13.28
N VAL A 14 -8.22 3.13 -12.04
CA VAL A 14 -9.36 2.38 -11.52
C VAL A 14 -10.65 2.98 -12.06
N ASP A 15 -11.65 2.13 -12.29
CA ASP A 15 -12.96 2.57 -12.76
C ASP A 15 -13.61 3.56 -11.77
N ARG A 16 -14.18 4.64 -12.32
CA ARG A 16 -14.72 5.72 -11.49
C ARG A 16 -15.99 5.32 -10.76
N GLU A 17 -16.83 4.46 -11.36
CA GLU A 17 -18.05 3.98 -10.70
C GLU A 17 -17.70 3.04 -9.55
N GLU A 18 -16.67 2.21 -9.72
CA GLU A 18 -16.14 1.36 -8.64
C GLU A 18 -15.66 2.21 -7.47
N VAL A 19 -14.85 3.25 -7.73
CA VAL A 19 -14.36 4.18 -6.70
C VAL A 19 -15.52 4.87 -5.98
N ALA A 20 -16.52 5.37 -6.71
CA ALA A 20 -17.65 6.10 -6.14
C ALA A 20 -18.50 5.24 -5.19
N ARG A 21 -18.48 3.91 -5.31
CA ARG A 21 -19.18 3.00 -4.38
C ARG A 21 -18.50 2.90 -3.02
N VAL A 22 -17.19 3.16 -2.94
CA VAL A 22 -16.37 2.91 -1.73
C VAL A 22 -15.75 4.17 -1.15
N CYS A 23 -15.61 5.23 -1.94
CA CYS A 23 -14.97 6.47 -1.53
C CYS A 23 -15.62 7.68 -2.19
N ALA A 24 -16.03 8.66 -1.38
CA ALA A 24 -16.55 9.94 -1.84
C ALA A 24 -15.42 10.86 -2.33
N THR A 25 -14.71 10.45 -3.38
CA THR A 25 -13.65 11.24 -4.02
C THR A 25 -14.00 11.60 -5.46
N SER A 26 -13.60 12.79 -5.87
CA SER A 26 -13.65 13.24 -7.26
C SER A 26 -12.31 13.05 -7.99
N LEU A 27 -11.25 12.66 -7.27
CA LEU A 27 -9.92 12.47 -7.82
C LEU A 27 -9.80 11.11 -8.53
N PRO A 28 -9.03 11.03 -9.63
CA PRO A 28 -8.70 9.75 -10.26
C PRO A 28 -7.93 8.85 -9.29
N VAL A 29 -8.42 7.64 -9.07
CA VAL A 29 -7.72 6.61 -8.28
C VAL A 29 -6.94 5.72 -9.23
N ARG A 30 -5.69 5.43 -8.87
CA ARG A 30 -4.82 4.55 -9.65
C ARG A 30 -4.28 3.45 -8.75
N VAL A 31 -4.01 2.29 -9.36
CA VAL A 31 -3.42 1.15 -8.68
C VAL A 31 -2.12 0.77 -9.36
N SER A 32 -1.08 0.51 -8.58
CA SER A 32 0.22 0.14 -9.09
C SER A 32 0.16 -1.19 -9.84
N LYS A 33 0.82 -1.24 -11.01
CA LYS A 33 1.09 -2.47 -11.77
C LYS A 33 1.98 -3.45 -11.01
N HIS A 34 2.72 -2.96 -10.02
CA HIS A 34 3.68 -3.71 -9.22
C HIS A 34 3.09 -4.17 -7.88
N ARG A 35 1.75 -4.26 -7.76
CA ARG A 35 1.05 -4.65 -6.52
C ARG A 35 1.56 -5.97 -5.93
N ASN A 36 1.96 -6.92 -6.79
CA ASN A 36 2.50 -8.21 -6.38
C ASN A 36 3.84 -8.09 -5.65
N VAL A 37 4.66 -7.07 -5.97
CA VAL A 37 5.89 -6.76 -5.25
C VAL A 37 5.55 -6.25 -3.85
N ALA A 38 4.58 -5.34 -3.75
CA ALA A 38 4.11 -4.84 -2.46
C ALA A 38 3.48 -5.96 -1.61
N GLU A 39 2.68 -6.86 -2.19
CA GLU A 39 2.07 -7.99 -1.49
C GLU A 39 3.12 -8.92 -0.87
N ARG A 40 4.16 -9.28 -1.64
CA ARG A 40 5.27 -10.08 -1.12
C ARG A 40 6.03 -9.36 -0.02
N ALA A 41 6.41 -8.10 -0.26
CA ALA A 41 7.14 -7.29 0.72
C ALA A 41 6.36 -7.13 2.04
N LEU A 42 5.04 -7.00 1.96
CA LEU A 42 4.17 -6.90 3.14
C LEU A 42 4.12 -8.23 3.90
N ALA A 43 3.95 -9.35 3.21
CA ALA A 43 3.94 -10.67 3.83
C ALA A 43 5.29 -10.97 4.52
N ASP A 44 6.40 -10.67 3.87
CA ASP A 44 7.75 -10.85 4.43
C ASP A 44 7.96 -9.97 5.67
N PHE A 45 7.48 -8.72 5.63
CA PHE A 45 7.52 -7.83 6.79
C PHE A 45 6.74 -8.41 7.97
N HIS A 46 5.51 -8.91 7.75
CA HIS A 46 4.69 -9.46 8.84
C HIS A 46 5.34 -10.69 9.49
N GLN A 47 5.92 -11.58 8.68
CA GLN A 47 6.65 -12.74 9.19
C GLN A 47 7.86 -12.32 10.02
N GLN A 48 8.64 -11.36 9.53
CA GLN A 48 9.81 -10.85 10.24
C GLN A 48 9.42 -10.14 11.55
N TRP A 49 8.37 -9.31 11.51
CA TRP A 49 7.88 -8.60 12.69
C TRP A 49 7.42 -9.56 13.79
N GLU A 50 6.64 -10.58 13.43
CA GLU A 50 6.19 -11.59 14.39
C GLU A 50 7.38 -12.35 15.01
N ALA A 51 8.39 -12.70 14.20
CA ALA A 51 9.59 -13.39 14.67
C ALA A 51 10.47 -12.52 15.59
N GLU A 52 10.59 -11.21 15.32
CA GLU A 52 11.48 -10.30 16.07
C GLU A 52 10.81 -9.65 17.28
N VAL A 53 9.52 -9.31 17.17
CA VAL A 53 8.79 -8.53 18.19
C VAL A 53 7.85 -9.42 19.03
N GLY A 54 7.44 -10.57 18.50
CA GLY A 54 6.68 -11.58 19.25
C GLY A 54 5.16 -11.38 19.26
N PHE A 55 4.61 -10.52 18.40
CA PHE A 55 3.17 -10.41 18.19
C PHE A 55 2.82 -10.09 16.73
N ILE A 56 1.59 -10.41 16.35
CA ILE A 56 1.09 -10.20 14.99
C ILE A 56 0.71 -8.74 14.78
N PHE A 57 1.16 -8.16 13.66
CA PHE A 57 0.78 -6.84 13.18
C PHE A 57 0.37 -6.91 11.71
N GLN A 58 -0.71 -6.24 11.31
CA GLN A 58 -1.26 -6.25 9.94
C GLN A 58 -1.87 -4.90 9.55
N GLY A 59 -1.07 -3.83 9.54
CA GLY A 59 -1.56 -2.46 9.31
C GLY A 59 -1.97 -2.19 7.87
N GLY A 60 -1.05 -2.34 6.93
CA GLY A 60 -1.25 -1.99 5.52
C GLY A 60 -1.98 -3.04 4.69
N ARG A 61 -2.50 -4.11 5.33
CA ARG A 61 -3.17 -5.23 4.67
C ARG A 61 -4.62 -4.88 4.32
N SER A 62 -5.05 -5.20 3.11
CA SER A 62 -6.45 -5.11 2.68
C SER A 62 -6.81 -6.25 1.70
N PRO A 63 -8.07 -6.69 1.64
CA PRO A 63 -8.54 -7.66 0.63
C PRO A 63 -8.32 -7.22 -0.82
N LEU A 64 -8.21 -5.90 -1.06
CA LEU A 64 -7.97 -5.33 -2.40
C LEU A 64 -6.48 -5.15 -2.71
N GLY A 65 -5.60 -5.62 -1.82
CA GLY A 65 -4.16 -5.44 -1.90
C GLY A 65 -3.62 -4.45 -0.85
N PRO A 66 -2.30 -4.37 -0.70
CA PRO A 66 -1.66 -3.50 0.28
C PRO A 66 -1.94 -2.03 -0.02
N ILE A 67 -2.04 -1.19 1.01
CA ILE A 67 -2.28 0.26 0.84
C ILE A 67 -1.24 0.92 -0.08
N THR A 68 -0.01 0.41 -0.07
CA THR A 68 1.09 0.91 -0.90
C THR A 68 0.95 0.61 -2.38
N ALA A 69 0.03 -0.27 -2.78
CA ALA A 69 -0.39 -0.42 -4.17
C ALA A 69 -1.23 0.78 -4.64
N PHE A 70 -1.90 1.49 -3.73
CA PHE A 70 -2.72 2.67 -4.02
C PHE A 70 -2.00 4.00 -3.71
N PHE A 71 -0.91 3.96 -2.94
CA PHE A 71 -0.18 5.16 -2.53
C PHE A 71 1.32 4.89 -2.26
N PRO A 72 2.26 5.48 -3.05
CA PRO A 72 2.05 6.16 -4.32
C PRO A 72 1.97 5.13 -5.48
N PRO A 73 0.92 5.19 -6.33
CA PRO A 73 0.68 4.16 -7.34
C PRO A 73 1.71 4.18 -8.49
N GLU A 74 2.38 5.31 -8.70
CA GLU A 74 3.47 5.48 -9.69
C GLU A 74 4.87 5.19 -9.12
N ALA A 75 4.97 4.48 -8.00
CA ALA A 75 6.26 4.02 -7.51
C ALA A 75 7.01 3.21 -8.59
N LYS A 76 8.29 3.55 -8.79
CA LYS A 76 9.16 2.76 -9.67
C LYS A 76 9.30 1.34 -9.12
N PRO A 77 9.37 0.31 -9.99
CA PRO A 77 9.36 -1.08 -9.56
C PRO A 77 10.44 -1.42 -8.52
N ASP A 78 11.63 -0.84 -8.66
CA ASP A 78 12.79 -1.02 -7.77
C ASP A 78 12.63 -0.37 -6.38
N ARG A 79 11.58 0.44 -6.19
CA ARG A 79 11.31 1.17 -4.93
C ARG A 79 10.09 0.66 -4.19
N VAL A 80 9.25 -0.15 -4.84
CA VAL A 80 7.98 -0.63 -4.27
C VAL A 80 8.24 -1.40 -2.98
N GLU A 81 9.17 -2.36 -3.00
CA GLU A 81 9.47 -3.21 -1.85
C GLU A 81 9.90 -2.40 -0.62
N ILE A 82 10.93 -1.57 -0.76
CA ILE A 82 11.45 -0.78 0.37
C ILE A 82 10.41 0.21 0.89
N PHE A 83 9.62 0.81 -0.01
CA PHE A 83 8.56 1.72 0.39
C PHE A 83 7.45 0.99 1.17
N THR A 84 7.01 -0.17 0.71
CA THR A 84 6.02 -1.00 1.41
C THR A 84 6.49 -1.37 2.81
N ARG A 85 7.73 -1.85 2.95
CA ARG A 85 8.30 -2.21 4.25
C ARG A 85 8.39 -1.01 5.20
N LEU A 86 8.80 0.15 4.69
CA LEU A 86 8.95 1.37 5.48
C LEU A 86 7.60 1.89 5.99
N ILE A 87 6.57 1.91 5.13
CA ILE A 87 5.22 2.30 5.53
C ILE A 87 4.66 1.34 6.60
N GLU A 88 4.83 0.03 6.40
CA GLU A 88 4.34 -0.94 7.36
C GLU A 88 5.06 -0.82 8.71
N TYR A 89 6.37 -0.56 8.69
CA TYR A 89 7.14 -0.26 9.89
C TYR A 89 6.58 0.96 10.64
N PHE A 90 6.26 2.05 9.93
CA PHE A 90 5.68 3.23 10.57
C PHE A 90 4.30 2.93 11.19
N PHE A 91 3.44 2.15 10.53
CA PHE A 91 2.18 1.75 11.13
C PHE A 91 2.36 0.84 12.35
N ALA A 92 3.31 -0.09 12.30
CA ALA A 92 3.61 -0.97 13.43
C ALA A 92 4.07 -0.14 14.65
N HIS A 93 4.95 0.82 14.41
CA HIS A 93 5.48 1.70 15.44
C HIS A 93 4.43 2.67 16.00
N ASP A 94 3.54 3.20 15.15
CA ASP A 94 2.38 3.98 15.58
C ASP A 94 1.43 3.16 16.47
N GLY A 95 1.14 1.91 16.07
CA GLY A 95 0.34 0.98 16.87
C GLY A 95 0.95 0.69 18.25
N VAL A 96 2.26 0.47 18.31
CA VAL A 96 2.98 0.31 19.59
C VAL A 96 2.84 1.56 20.45
N PHE A 97 3.08 2.76 19.90
CA PHE A 97 2.93 4.00 20.66
C PHE A 97 1.50 4.26 21.14
N ALA A 98 0.50 3.95 20.32
CA ALA A 98 -0.90 4.06 20.69
C ALA A 98 -1.24 3.13 21.87
N SER A 99 -0.74 1.89 21.85
CA SER A 99 -0.95 0.93 22.93
C SER A 99 -0.27 1.33 24.26
N LEU A 100 0.89 1.99 24.19
CA LEU A 100 1.63 2.48 25.38
C LEU A 100 0.99 3.71 26.05
N ARG A 101 0.07 4.41 25.38
CA ARG A 101 -0.66 5.56 25.95
C ARG A 101 -1.95 5.18 26.68
N VAL A 102 -2.35 3.90 26.63
CA VAL A 102 -3.58 3.40 27.27
C VAL A 102 -3.31 2.83 28.68
N TYR A 103 -2.05 2.87 29.14
CA TYR A 103 -1.63 2.46 30.49
C TYR A 103 -1.10 3.64 31.30
#